data_AF-A0A960R3A3-F1
#
_entry.id   AF-A0A960R3A3-F1
#
_cell.length_a   1.000
_cell.length_b   1.000
_cell.length_c   1.000
_cell.angle_alpha   90.00
_cell.angle_beta   90.00
_cell.angle_gamma   90.00
#
_symmetry.space_group_name_H-M   'P 1'
#
loop_
_entity.id
_entity.type
_entity.pdbx_description
1 polymer ?
#
loop_
_entity_poly.entity_id
_entity_poly.type
_entity_poly.pdbx_seq_one_letter_code
_entity_poly.pdbx_strand_id
1 'polypeptide(L)'
;MKSTAPVKVFISYTHDSSDHDALVLELSNALRSRAGIDCDIDQYHANENWPLWMEKRLEWADRVLVVCTETYLRRWKNEEVPGRGLGAQWESLLTRQELYENPGKIEKFIPLAFQESDLPFIPTPLRNVTRVVLGASMAGFNSLLNRIHGIPPSEKPPINTSLAPIPCADGFFASPEHRGSCIDLSPHSLGLHEEPEEMFTNLFPVNFPERIYQARSRVKNAKVFLQEFRKVWKASGYSGSAPIDFWCERGTVFSFSAFDSPIWRELIKAREIHPKGFFPADSWAQSENHADRNRFIKLLNRSLDHLCENNGTQFRITRSSEMDCHLFARKNDLLEGKVSTLAIRSQAPRTVFKAIPDKTSDNPDAIQHWKHVAFRHRFVRFGQSWHMVLTPFWAFTSDGIFKASRWQKKSSFNMQKPEKNRAVLGHVAFWASVLCRDDDLLNGELGFCIRRPPTLKVTPSVYDQDWVGVADDRDKQEFAAEEGILL
;
A
#
# COMPACT_ATOMS: atom_id res chain seq x y z
N MET A 1 14.65 -12.41 17.60
CA MET A 1 14.56 -13.88 17.64
C MET A 1 13.10 -14.21 17.88
N LYS A 2 12.43 -14.92 16.95
CA LYS A 2 11.09 -15.45 17.22
C LYS A 2 11.23 -16.53 18.30
N SER A 3 10.25 -16.61 19.20
CA SER A 3 10.14 -17.62 20.25
C SER A 3 10.47 -19.03 19.73
N THR A 4 11.29 -19.78 20.46
CA THR A 4 11.71 -21.16 20.18
C THR A 4 10.68 -22.20 20.66
N ALA A 5 9.50 -21.79 21.12
CA ALA A 5 8.46 -22.70 21.57
C ALA A 5 7.68 -23.29 20.37
N PRO A 6 7.33 -24.59 20.38
CA PRO A 6 6.53 -25.20 19.32
C PRO A 6 5.14 -24.57 19.25
N VAL A 7 4.60 -24.43 18.04
CA VAL A 7 3.23 -23.93 17.82
C VAL A 7 2.24 -24.96 18.37
N LYS A 8 1.26 -24.49 19.14
CA LYS A 8 0.24 -25.35 19.74
C LYS A 8 -0.98 -25.47 18.84
N VAL A 9 -1.36 -26.70 18.52
CA VAL A 9 -2.47 -26.98 17.60
C VAL A 9 -3.47 -27.92 18.25
N PHE A 10 -4.74 -27.53 18.24
CA PHE A 10 -5.84 -28.40 18.61
C PHE A 10 -6.62 -28.82 17.36
N ILE A 11 -7.01 -30.08 17.24
CA ILE A 11 -7.87 -30.55 16.14
C ILE A 11 -9.29 -30.75 16.69
N SER A 12 -10.21 -29.90 16.23
CA SER A 12 -11.65 -30.04 16.45
C SER A 12 -12.24 -30.86 15.31
N TYR A 13 -12.76 -32.03 15.64
CA TYR A 13 -13.34 -32.98 14.69
C TYR A 13 -14.54 -33.70 15.35
N THR A 14 -15.27 -34.49 14.58
CA THR A 14 -16.35 -35.33 15.11
C THR A 14 -16.01 -36.80 14.92
N HIS A 15 -16.36 -37.64 15.88
CA HIS A 15 -16.26 -39.09 15.77
C HIS A 15 -17.27 -39.64 14.74
N ASP A 16 -16.88 -39.61 13.47
CA ASP A 16 -17.73 -40.00 12.36
C ASP A 16 -17.68 -41.51 12.09
N SER A 17 -16.48 -42.10 12.16
CA SER A 17 -16.22 -43.53 11.97
C SER A 17 -14.83 -43.88 12.52
N SER A 18 -14.55 -45.17 12.74
CA SER A 18 -13.22 -45.63 13.15
C SER A 18 -12.12 -45.22 12.18
N ASP A 19 -12.43 -45.20 10.88
CA ASP A 19 -11.49 -44.80 9.84
C ASP A 19 -11.23 -43.29 9.89
N HIS A 20 -12.25 -42.47 10.17
CA HIS A 20 -12.08 -41.04 10.36
C HIS A 20 -11.20 -40.73 11.58
N ASP A 21 -11.46 -41.42 12.69
CA ASP A 21 -10.68 -41.28 13.93
C ASP A 21 -9.21 -41.64 13.70
N ALA A 22 -8.95 -42.72 12.96
CA ALA A 22 -7.61 -43.13 12.59
C ALA A 22 -6.89 -42.08 11.72
N LEU A 23 -7.59 -41.47 10.76
CA LEU A 23 -7.03 -40.40 9.92
C LEU A 23 -6.68 -39.15 10.74
N VAL A 24 -7.52 -38.77 11.70
CA VAL A 24 -7.26 -37.62 12.59
C VAL A 24 -6.07 -37.90 13.50
N LEU A 25 -5.96 -39.12 14.03
CA LEU A 25 -4.83 -39.56 14.83
C LEU A 25 -3.53 -39.57 14.03
N GLU A 26 -3.55 -40.11 12.81
CA GLU A 26 -2.39 -40.11 11.91
C GLU A 26 -1.93 -38.68 11.60
N LEU A 27 -2.87 -37.78 11.30
CA LEU A 27 -2.57 -36.38 11.06
C LEU A 27 -1.92 -35.72 12.29
N SER A 28 -2.50 -35.92 13.48
CA SER A 28 -1.95 -35.37 14.73
C SER A 28 -0.54 -35.89 14.99
N ASN A 29 -0.32 -37.20 14.84
CA ASN A 29 0.98 -37.83 14.97
C ASN A 29 2.00 -37.28 13.95
N ALA A 30 1.59 -37.04 12.70
CA ALA A 30 2.44 -36.47 11.67
C ALA A 30 2.83 -35.01 11.98
N LEU A 31 1.91 -34.19 12.49
CA LEU A 31 2.20 -32.82 12.93
C LEU A 31 3.23 -32.80 14.06
N ARG A 32 3.10 -33.71 15.03
CA ARG A 32 4.05 -33.83 16.15
C ARG A 32 5.42 -34.33 15.69
N SER A 33 5.45 -35.51 15.06
CA SER A 33 6.70 -36.22 14.76
C SER A 33 7.49 -35.63 13.60
N ARG A 34 6.83 -35.10 12.56
CA ARG A 34 7.48 -34.62 11.33
C ARG A 34 7.65 -33.11 11.27
N ALA A 35 6.76 -32.35 11.90
CA ALA A 35 6.74 -30.89 11.82
C ALA A 35 7.13 -30.17 13.11
N GLY A 36 7.31 -30.88 14.23
CA GLY A 36 7.66 -30.28 15.51
C GLY A 36 6.57 -29.37 16.08
N ILE A 37 5.31 -29.63 15.72
CA ILE A 37 4.13 -28.89 16.19
C ILE A 37 3.57 -29.60 17.42
N ASP A 38 3.26 -28.86 18.48
CA ASP A 38 2.61 -29.43 19.66
C ASP A 38 1.11 -29.60 19.39
N CYS A 39 0.76 -30.69 18.70
CA CYS A 39 -0.62 -31.01 18.35
C CYS A 39 -1.27 -31.88 19.42
N ASP A 40 -2.50 -31.55 19.82
CA ASP A 40 -3.26 -32.28 20.83
C ASP A 40 -4.68 -32.61 20.33
N ILE A 41 -5.16 -33.80 20.67
CA ILE A 41 -6.50 -34.34 20.35
C ILE A 41 -6.99 -35.18 21.52
N ASP A 42 -8.29 -35.40 21.59
CA ASP A 42 -8.96 -36.20 22.63
C ASP A 42 -8.43 -37.63 22.75
N GLN A 43 -8.07 -38.27 21.63
CA GLN A 43 -7.56 -39.66 21.59
C GLN A 43 -6.24 -39.86 22.38
N TYR A 44 -5.53 -38.80 22.76
CA TYR A 44 -4.34 -38.90 23.62
C TYR A 44 -4.66 -38.93 25.12
N HIS A 45 -5.91 -38.70 25.51
CA HIS A 45 -6.33 -38.56 26.91
C HIS A 45 -7.33 -39.65 27.28
N ALA A 46 -7.30 -40.08 28.54
CA ALA A 46 -8.26 -41.04 29.09
C ALA A 46 -9.02 -40.40 30.26
N ASN A 47 -10.34 -40.54 30.28
CA ASN A 47 -11.23 -40.10 31.37
C ASN A 47 -11.14 -38.61 31.75
N GLU A 48 -11.56 -37.73 30.84
CA GLU A 48 -11.63 -36.28 31.06
C GLU A 48 -13.08 -35.77 31.16
N ASN A 49 -13.27 -34.61 31.80
CA ASN A 49 -14.51 -33.84 31.60
C ASN A 49 -14.42 -33.18 30.22
N TRP A 50 -14.91 -33.88 29.19
CA TRP A 50 -14.73 -33.52 27.80
C TRP A 50 -15.12 -32.07 27.47
N PRO A 51 -16.29 -31.52 27.89
CA PRO A 51 -16.60 -30.11 27.68
C PRO A 51 -15.54 -29.15 28.23
N LEU A 52 -15.13 -29.34 29.50
CA LEU A 52 -14.15 -28.48 30.14
C LEU A 52 -12.74 -28.64 29.53
N TRP A 53 -12.38 -29.86 29.16
CA TRP A 53 -11.12 -30.14 28.46
C TRP A 53 -11.10 -29.43 27.11
N MET A 54 -12.19 -29.51 26.35
CA MET A 54 -12.33 -28.86 25.05
C MET A 54 -12.22 -27.34 25.15
N GLU A 55 -12.89 -26.71 26.11
CA GLU A 55 -12.76 -25.25 26.36
C GLU A 55 -11.30 -24.87 26.65
N LYS A 56 -10.63 -25.64 27.52
CA LYS A 56 -9.21 -25.43 27.83
C LYS A 56 -8.31 -25.61 26.61
N ARG A 57 -8.61 -26.57 25.72
CA ARG A 57 -7.83 -26.79 24.49
C ARG A 57 -8.08 -25.70 23.46
N LEU A 58 -9.32 -25.25 23.33
CA LEU A 58 -9.66 -24.07 22.54
C LEU A 58 -8.88 -22.87 23.05
N GLU A 59 -8.79 -22.63 24.37
CA GLU A 59 -8.01 -21.51 24.92
C GLU A 59 -6.49 -21.70 24.70
N TRP A 60 -5.96 -22.88 25.00
CA TRP A 60 -4.52 -23.21 24.94
C TRP A 60 -3.92 -23.14 23.54
N ALA A 61 -4.68 -23.49 22.50
CA ALA A 61 -4.15 -23.63 21.16
C ALA A 61 -3.88 -22.27 20.48
N ASP A 62 -2.75 -22.19 19.77
CA ASP A 62 -2.43 -21.07 18.88
C ASP A 62 -3.24 -21.14 17.57
N ARG A 63 -3.54 -22.36 17.13
CA ARG A 63 -4.37 -22.67 15.96
C ARG A 63 -5.32 -23.82 16.27
N VAL A 64 -6.54 -23.76 15.74
CA VAL A 64 -7.53 -24.81 15.83
C VAL A 64 -7.83 -25.32 14.42
N LEU A 65 -7.49 -26.56 14.13
CA LEU A 65 -7.88 -27.22 12.89
C LEU A 65 -9.32 -27.69 13.04
N VAL A 66 -10.21 -27.31 12.12
CA VAL A 66 -11.61 -27.71 12.13
C VAL A 66 -11.82 -28.71 11.00
N VAL A 67 -11.92 -29.99 11.34
CA VAL A 67 -12.12 -31.07 10.37
C VAL A 67 -13.57 -31.03 9.89
N CYS A 68 -13.76 -30.60 8.66
CA CYS A 68 -15.07 -30.36 8.08
C CYS A 68 -15.58 -31.64 7.43
N THR A 69 -16.62 -32.25 8.01
CA THR A 69 -17.37 -33.37 7.43
C THR A 69 -18.86 -33.05 7.44
N GLU A 70 -19.66 -33.86 6.74
CA GLU A 70 -21.12 -33.72 6.77
C GLU A 70 -21.66 -33.78 8.19
N THR A 71 -21.16 -34.73 8.99
CA THR A 71 -21.56 -34.90 10.40
C THR A 71 -21.16 -33.69 11.23
N TYR A 72 -19.95 -33.15 11.05
CA TYR A 72 -19.52 -31.92 11.71
C TYR A 72 -20.46 -30.74 11.41
N LEU A 73 -20.86 -30.56 10.14
CA LEU A 73 -21.78 -29.50 9.74
C LEU A 73 -23.20 -29.70 10.29
N ARG A 74 -23.71 -30.94 10.29
CA ARG A 74 -25.02 -31.26 10.86
C ARG A 74 -25.06 -30.93 12.36
N ARG A 75 -24.03 -31.32 13.11
CA ARG A 75 -23.89 -30.98 14.55
C ARG A 75 -23.74 -29.48 14.77
N TRP A 76 -22.95 -28.80 13.93
CA TRP A 76 -22.80 -27.35 13.96
C TRP A 76 -24.15 -26.60 13.84
N LYS A 77 -25.05 -27.11 13.00
CA LYS A 77 -26.38 -26.53 12.79
C LYS A 77 -27.43 -26.98 13.82
N ASN A 78 -27.05 -27.86 14.74
CA ASN A 78 -27.96 -28.49 15.70
C ASN A 78 -29.08 -29.30 15.02
N GLU A 79 -28.76 -29.96 13.90
CA GLU A 79 -29.70 -30.75 13.07
C GLU A 79 -29.61 -32.28 13.37
N GLU A 80 -29.10 -32.68 14.53
CA GLU A 80 -29.00 -34.11 14.90
C GLU A 80 -30.36 -34.71 15.30
N VAL A 81 -30.54 -35.99 14.96
CA VAL A 81 -31.70 -36.78 15.39
C VAL A 81 -31.53 -37.14 16.87
N PRO A 82 -32.50 -36.82 17.76
CA PRO A 82 -32.41 -37.17 19.18
C PRO A 82 -32.22 -38.69 19.36
N GLY A 83 -31.17 -39.09 20.07
CA GLY A 83 -30.93 -40.50 20.46
C GLY A 83 -29.78 -41.23 19.75
N ARG A 84 -29.08 -40.61 18.78
CA ARG A 84 -27.77 -41.10 18.29
C ARG A 84 -26.64 -40.26 18.88
N GLY A 85 -25.89 -40.81 19.83
CA GLY A 85 -24.58 -40.26 20.25
C GLY A 85 -24.64 -39.22 21.37
N LEU A 86 -24.91 -39.66 22.61
CA LEU A 86 -24.85 -38.81 23.82
C LEU A 86 -23.44 -38.30 24.18
N GLY A 87 -22.39 -38.69 23.44
CA GLY A 87 -20.99 -38.43 23.80
C GLY A 87 -20.24 -37.37 22.97
N ALA A 88 -20.73 -36.98 21.79
CA ALA A 88 -19.92 -36.29 20.77
C ALA A 88 -20.60 -35.04 20.17
N GLN A 89 -21.37 -34.30 20.97
CA GLN A 89 -22.12 -33.12 20.51
C GLN A 89 -21.35 -31.81 20.71
N TRP A 90 -20.30 -31.81 21.53
CA TRP A 90 -19.72 -30.59 22.06
C TRP A 90 -18.73 -29.93 21.10
N GLU A 91 -18.06 -30.68 20.24
CA GLU A 91 -16.91 -30.19 19.46
C GLU A 91 -17.31 -29.06 18.53
N SER A 92 -18.35 -29.31 17.73
CA SER A 92 -18.90 -28.33 16.80
C SER A 92 -19.60 -27.17 17.52
N LEU A 93 -20.27 -27.43 18.65
CA LEU A 93 -21.05 -26.43 19.39
C LEU A 93 -20.16 -25.46 20.17
N LEU A 94 -19.12 -25.95 20.86
CA LEU A 94 -18.12 -25.13 21.57
C LEU A 94 -17.27 -24.34 20.58
N THR A 95 -16.88 -24.95 19.45
CA THR A 95 -16.18 -24.24 18.37
C THR A 95 -17.06 -23.09 17.81
N ARG A 96 -18.37 -23.34 17.65
CA ARG A 96 -19.35 -22.33 17.22
C ARG A 96 -19.52 -21.20 18.24
N GLN A 97 -19.61 -21.55 19.51
CA GLN A 97 -19.73 -20.59 20.60
C GLN A 97 -18.49 -19.71 20.70
N GLU A 98 -17.28 -20.30 20.70
CA GLU A 98 -16.02 -19.55 20.75
C GLU A 98 -15.89 -18.57 19.56
N LEU A 99 -16.30 -18.99 18.36
CA LEU A 99 -16.33 -18.13 17.18
C LEU A 99 -17.35 -16.98 17.28
N TYR A 100 -18.48 -17.22 17.94
CA TYR A 100 -19.52 -16.21 18.16
C TYR A 100 -19.09 -15.17 19.21
N GLU A 101 -18.48 -15.62 20.31
CA GLU A 101 -18.01 -14.76 21.40
C GLU A 101 -16.74 -14.00 21.05
N ASN A 102 -15.90 -14.55 20.16
CA ASN A 102 -14.62 -13.96 19.77
C ASN A 102 -14.48 -13.76 18.23
N PRO A 103 -15.33 -12.94 17.58
CA PRO A 103 -15.31 -12.77 16.12
C PRO A 103 -13.98 -12.24 15.57
N GLY A 104 -13.21 -11.52 16.40
CA GLY A 104 -11.86 -11.02 16.05
C GLY A 104 -10.76 -12.08 16.03
N LYS A 105 -11.04 -13.32 16.45
CA LYS A 105 -10.07 -14.45 16.48
C LYS A 105 -10.31 -15.47 15.38
N ILE A 106 -11.08 -15.14 14.34
CA ILE A 106 -11.42 -16.10 13.26
C ILE A 106 -10.19 -16.70 12.57
N GLU A 107 -9.07 -15.97 12.50
CA GLU A 107 -7.80 -16.44 11.93
C GLU A 107 -7.16 -17.61 12.70
N LYS A 108 -7.57 -17.83 13.96
CA LYS A 108 -7.17 -18.97 14.78
C LYS A 108 -7.70 -20.30 14.21
N PHE A 109 -8.86 -20.26 13.55
CA PHE A 109 -9.55 -21.45 13.05
C PHE A 109 -9.16 -21.71 11.59
N ILE A 110 -8.72 -22.94 11.33
CA ILE A 110 -8.28 -23.40 10.00
C ILE A 110 -9.24 -24.51 9.55
N PRO A 111 -10.12 -24.26 8.56
CA PRO A 111 -10.99 -25.29 8.02
C PRO A 111 -10.15 -26.30 7.24
N LEU A 112 -10.24 -27.56 7.65
CA LEU A 112 -9.52 -28.68 7.07
C LEU A 112 -10.52 -29.68 6.49
N ALA A 113 -10.31 -30.06 5.23
CA ALA A 113 -11.02 -31.15 4.58
C ALA A 113 -10.01 -32.25 4.22
N PHE A 114 -10.37 -33.52 4.46
CA PHE A 114 -9.52 -34.63 4.03
C PHE A 114 -9.60 -34.82 2.52
N GLN A 115 -10.80 -34.67 1.94
CA GLN A 115 -11.04 -34.79 0.50
C GLN A 115 -11.80 -33.58 -0.05
N GLU A 116 -11.75 -33.36 -1.37
CA GLU A 116 -12.47 -32.25 -2.01
C GLU A 116 -14.00 -32.38 -1.88
N SER A 117 -14.51 -33.61 -1.77
CA SER A 117 -15.92 -33.89 -1.51
C SER A 117 -16.43 -33.30 -0.19
N ASP A 118 -15.53 -33.01 0.75
CA ASP A 118 -15.90 -32.51 2.08
C ASP A 118 -16.04 -30.99 2.13
N LEU A 119 -15.59 -30.29 1.07
CA LEU A 119 -15.62 -28.83 0.96
C LEU A 119 -17.00 -28.17 1.15
N PRO A 120 -18.12 -28.76 0.66
CA PRO A 120 -19.45 -28.20 0.91
C PRO A 120 -19.83 -28.15 2.40
N PHE A 121 -19.19 -28.97 3.24
CA PHE A 121 -19.50 -29.10 4.65
C PHE A 121 -18.79 -28.09 5.56
N ILE A 122 -18.05 -27.13 4.99
CA ILE A 122 -17.43 -26.05 5.77
C ILE A 122 -18.53 -25.15 6.38
N PRO A 123 -18.55 -24.95 7.72
CA PRO A 123 -19.52 -24.06 8.37
C PRO A 123 -19.45 -22.63 7.85
N THR A 124 -20.60 -21.95 7.76
CA THR A 124 -20.73 -20.63 7.11
C THR A 124 -19.71 -19.59 7.57
N PRO A 125 -19.44 -19.39 8.89
CA PRO A 125 -18.46 -18.40 9.32
C PRO A 125 -17.04 -18.68 8.81
N LEU A 126 -16.73 -19.96 8.62
CA LEU A 126 -15.43 -20.46 8.20
C LEU A 126 -15.25 -20.53 6.68
N ARG A 127 -16.29 -20.24 5.88
CA ARG A 127 -16.17 -20.20 4.42
C ARG A 127 -15.32 -19.04 3.90
N ASN A 128 -15.19 -17.98 4.69
CA ASN A 128 -14.46 -16.77 4.31
C ASN A 128 -12.98 -16.78 4.71
N VAL A 129 -12.49 -17.86 5.36
CA VAL A 129 -11.07 -18.04 5.68
C VAL A 129 -10.41 -19.03 4.73
N THR A 130 -9.08 -18.97 4.60
CA THR A 130 -8.34 -19.92 3.77
C THR A 130 -8.49 -21.33 4.31
N ARG A 131 -9.23 -22.16 3.56
CA ARG A 131 -9.40 -23.61 3.77
C ARG A 131 -8.19 -24.40 3.30
N VAL A 132 -7.98 -25.58 3.87
CA VAL A 132 -6.94 -26.53 3.47
C VAL A 132 -7.59 -27.86 3.08
N VAL A 133 -7.17 -28.43 1.96
CA VAL A 133 -7.50 -29.81 1.57
C VAL A 133 -6.25 -30.64 1.72
N LEU A 134 -6.31 -31.70 2.54
CA LEU A 134 -5.15 -32.54 2.80
C LEU A 134 -4.85 -33.45 1.58
N GLY A 135 -5.86 -34.15 1.08
CA GLY A 135 -5.73 -35.10 -0.02
C GLY A 135 -4.71 -36.21 0.27
N ALA A 136 -4.40 -37.04 -0.73
CA ALA A 136 -3.42 -38.12 -0.62
C ALA A 136 -1.96 -37.67 -0.85
N SER A 137 -1.72 -36.38 -1.08
CA SER A 137 -0.42 -35.86 -1.52
C SER A 137 0.30 -35.07 -0.43
N MET A 138 1.64 -35.12 -0.44
CA MET A 138 2.48 -34.28 0.44
C MET A 138 2.27 -32.77 0.22
N ALA A 139 1.71 -32.35 -0.92
CA ALA A 139 1.43 -30.95 -1.19
C ALA A 139 0.35 -30.38 -0.26
N GLY A 140 -0.69 -31.16 0.04
CA GLY A 140 -1.74 -30.74 0.98
C GLY A 140 -1.23 -30.66 2.41
N PHE A 141 -0.38 -31.61 2.83
CA PHE A 141 0.28 -31.57 4.13
C PHE A 141 1.20 -30.33 4.26
N ASN A 142 1.99 -30.00 3.24
CA ASN A 142 2.82 -28.79 3.24
C ASN A 142 1.98 -27.50 3.27
N SER A 143 0.83 -27.49 2.57
CA SER A 143 -0.13 -26.37 2.61
C SER A 143 -0.68 -26.15 4.03
N LEU A 144 -1.00 -27.25 4.73
CA LEU A 144 -1.41 -27.23 6.13
C LEU A 144 -0.32 -26.64 7.04
N LEU A 145 0.93 -27.09 6.89
CA LEU A 145 2.05 -26.57 7.68
C LEU A 145 2.25 -25.07 7.47
N ASN A 146 2.23 -24.61 6.21
CA ASN A 146 2.31 -23.20 5.88
C ASN A 146 1.20 -22.41 6.56
N ARG A 147 -0.04 -22.94 6.50
CA ARG A 147 -1.20 -22.31 7.13
C ARG A 147 -1.06 -22.21 8.65
N ILE A 148 -0.59 -23.27 9.33
CA ILE A 148 -0.36 -23.29 10.78
C ILE A 148 0.66 -22.21 11.18
N HIS A 149 1.78 -22.12 10.45
CA HIS A 149 2.84 -21.14 10.72
C HIS A 149 2.53 -19.71 10.24
N GLY A 150 1.39 -19.49 9.57
CA GLY A 150 1.05 -18.20 8.96
C GLY A 150 1.97 -17.83 7.80
N ILE A 151 2.58 -18.82 7.15
CA ILE A 151 3.39 -18.66 5.95
C ILE A 151 2.42 -18.62 4.76
N PRO A 152 2.43 -17.55 3.96
CA PRO A 152 1.57 -17.47 2.77
C PRO A 152 1.97 -18.54 1.74
N PRO A 153 1.01 -19.06 0.94
CA PRO A 153 1.27 -20.13 -0.05
C PRO A 153 2.23 -19.70 -1.16
N SER A 154 2.41 -18.40 -1.33
CA SER A 154 3.43 -17.83 -2.19
C SER A 154 4.04 -16.66 -1.45
N GLU A 155 5.37 -16.55 -1.48
CA GLU A 155 6.00 -15.30 -1.12
C GLU A 155 5.43 -14.23 -2.05
N LYS A 156 4.97 -13.11 -1.47
CA LYS A 156 4.72 -11.94 -2.31
C LYS A 156 6.07 -11.66 -2.97
N PRO A 157 6.19 -11.80 -4.31
CA PRO A 157 7.40 -11.32 -4.95
C PRO A 157 7.55 -9.86 -4.51
N PRO A 158 8.78 -9.39 -4.23
CA PRO A 158 8.98 -7.99 -3.93
C PRO A 158 8.22 -7.19 -4.99
N ILE A 159 7.38 -6.25 -4.55
CA ILE A 159 6.64 -5.41 -5.49
C ILE A 159 7.68 -4.86 -6.44
N ASN A 160 7.54 -5.21 -7.71
CA ASN A 160 8.38 -4.67 -8.75
C ASN A 160 7.94 -3.22 -8.97
N THR A 161 8.37 -2.33 -8.07
CA THR A 161 8.24 -0.89 -8.26
C THR A 161 9.19 -0.40 -9.34
N SER A 162 10.21 -1.19 -9.70
CA SER A 162 10.96 -1.01 -10.93
C SER A 162 10.14 -1.66 -12.04
N LEU A 163 9.69 -0.94 -13.05
CA LEU A 163 9.59 -1.63 -14.34
C LEU A 163 10.99 -2.21 -14.61
N ALA A 164 11.10 -3.41 -15.18
CA ALA A 164 12.34 -3.77 -15.83
C ALA A 164 12.71 -2.58 -16.73
N PRO A 165 13.97 -2.11 -16.76
CA PRO A 165 14.33 -1.01 -17.63
C PRO A 165 13.86 -1.42 -19.03
N ILE A 166 12.80 -0.75 -19.50
CA ILE A 166 12.31 -0.97 -20.85
C ILE A 166 13.41 -0.32 -21.69
N PRO A 167 14.19 -1.08 -22.48
CA PRO A 167 15.08 -0.45 -23.42
C PRO A 167 14.20 0.46 -24.27
N CYS A 168 14.48 1.76 -24.26
CA CYS A 168 13.85 2.65 -25.22
C CYS A 168 14.18 2.09 -26.61
N ALA A 169 13.17 1.97 -27.46
CA ALA A 169 13.43 1.70 -28.87
C ALA A 169 14.37 2.79 -29.41
N ASP A 170 15.29 2.41 -30.29
CA ASP A 170 16.18 3.38 -30.93
C ASP A 170 15.36 4.50 -31.55
N GLY A 171 15.63 5.74 -31.12
CA GLY A 171 14.90 6.93 -31.59
C GLY A 171 13.65 7.34 -30.80
N PHE A 172 13.33 6.72 -29.65
CA PHE A 172 12.17 7.11 -28.83
C PHE A 172 12.17 8.60 -28.39
N PHE A 173 13.35 9.22 -28.32
CA PHE A 173 13.53 10.65 -28.03
C PHE A 173 14.07 11.48 -29.22
N ALA A 174 14.13 10.93 -30.44
CA ALA A 174 14.68 11.64 -31.59
C ALA A 174 13.57 12.32 -32.41
N SER A 175 13.78 13.59 -32.80
CA SER A 175 12.90 14.34 -33.70
C SER A 175 12.74 13.66 -35.07
N PRO A 176 11.55 13.73 -35.71
CA PRO A 176 11.21 12.97 -36.90
C PRO A 176 11.73 13.61 -38.21
N GLU A 177 12.96 14.13 -38.22
CA GLU A 177 13.48 14.86 -39.38
C GLU A 177 13.97 13.95 -40.52
N HIS A 178 13.89 12.62 -40.37
CA HIS A 178 14.48 11.66 -41.32
C HIS A 178 13.60 10.44 -41.64
N ARG A 179 12.35 10.65 -42.06
CA ARG A 179 11.64 9.62 -42.86
C ARG A 179 10.93 10.26 -44.05
N GLY A 180 11.64 10.31 -45.17
CA GLY A 180 11.04 10.57 -46.47
C GLY A 180 10.44 9.29 -47.04
N SER A 181 9.14 9.32 -47.33
CA SER A 181 8.49 8.86 -48.57
C SER A 181 7.00 8.64 -48.31
N CYS A 182 6.17 9.26 -49.15
CA CYS A 182 4.71 9.23 -49.14
C CYS A 182 4.13 7.81 -48.97
N ILE A 183 3.20 7.67 -48.01
CA ILE A 183 2.28 6.54 -47.89
C ILE A 183 0.86 7.09 -48.03
N ASP A 184 0.03 6.33 -48.73
CA ASP A 184 -1.31 6.65 -49.22
C ASP A 184 -2.28 7.11 -48.13
N LEU A 185 -2.86 8.31 -48.30
CA LEU A 185 -3.65 9.08 -47.33
C LEU A 185 -5.14 8.72 -47.39
N SER A 186 -5.51 7.55 -46.86
CA SER A 186 -6.90 7.28 -46.48
C SER A 186 -7.05 7.31 -44.95
N PRO A 187 -8.07 8.01 -44.40
CA PRO A 187 -8.26 8.10 -42.96
C PRO A 187 -8.48 6.68 -42.42
N HIS A 188 -7.60 6.25 -41.52
CA HIS A 188 -7.71 4.95 -40.90
C HIS A 188 -9.05 4.85 -40.17
N SER A 189 -9.74 3.71 -40.33
CA SER A 189 -11.06 3.40 -39.79
C SER A 189 -11.18 3.43 -38.25
N LEU A 190 -10.14 3.88 -37.55
CA LEU A 190 -10.00 3.91 -36.09
C LEU A 190 -9.94 5.34 -35.52
N GLY A 191 -10.08 6.39 -36.34
CA GLY A 191 -10.01 7.79 -35.85
C GLY A 191 -8.60 8.24 -35.46
N LEU A 192 -7.58 7.68 -36.13
CA LEU A 192 -6.17 8.00 -35.94
C LEU A 192 -5.69 8.91 -37.08
N HIS A 193 -4.99 9.99 -36.72
CA HIS A 193 -4.43 10.95 -37.68
C HIS A 193 -2.90 10.82 -37.74
N GLU A 194 -2.31 10.94 -38.92
CA GLU A 194 -0.84 10.87 -39.08
C GLU A 194 -0.11 12.11 -38.56
N GLU A 195 -0.83 13.16 -38.20
CA GLU A 195 -0.24 14.35 -37.58
C GLU A 195 0.34 13.99 -36.20
N PRO A 196 1.51 14.53 -35.81
CA PRO A 196 2.06 14.29 -34.48
C PRO A 196 1.30 15.08 -33.43
N GLU A 197 0.94 14.41 -32.33
CA GLU A 197 0.39 15.05 -31.13
C GLU A 197 1.46 15.18 -30.05
N GLU A 198 1.43 16.29 -29.32
CA GLU A 198 2.29 16.50 -28.16
C GLU A 198 1.61 15.93 -26.89
N MET A 199 2.17 14.85 -26.37
CA MET A 199 1.73 14.23 -25.12
C MET A 199 2.59 14.69 -23.94
N PHE A 200 1.93 15.03 -22.84
CA PHE A 200 2.58 15.31 -21.57
C PHE A 200 2.73 14.04 -20.75
N THR A 201 3.94 13.75 -20.30
CA THR A 201 4.17 12.59 -19.44
C THR A 201 3.83 12.90 -17.99
N ASN A 202 3.49 11.86 -17.22
CA ASN A 202 3.45 11.93 -15.76
C ASN A 202 4.77 11.44 -15.12
N LEU A 203 5.84 11.43 -15.91
CA LEU A 203 7.18 11.00 -15.53
C LEU A 203 8.04 12.22 -15.21
N PHE A 204 8.25 12.47 -13.93
CA PHE A 204 9.00 13.62 -13.47
C PHE A 204 10.46 13.24 -13.28
N PRO A 205 11.43 13.82 -14.00
CA PRO A 205 12.84 13.54 -13.77
C PRO A 205 13.25 13.93 -12.34
N VAL A 206 14.11 13.14 -11.72
CA VAL A 206 14.56 13.32 -10.34
C VAL A 206 16.06 13.56 -10.33
N ASN A 207 16.47 14.71 -9.82
CA ASN A 207 17.86 14.97 -9.51
C ASN A 207 18.08 14.73 -8.02
N PHE A 208 19.24 14.17 -7.68
CA PHE A 208 19.64 13.90 -6.31
C PHE A 208 21.13 14.18 -6.13
N PRO A 209 21.59 14.50 -4.91
CA PRO A 209 23.00 14.77 -4.66
C PRO A 209 23.89 13.56 -4.95
N GLU A 210 25.13 13.83 -5.39
CA GLU A 210 26.13 12.79 -5.70
C GLU A 210 26.58 11.99 -4.47
N ARG A 211 26.25 12.45 -3.26
CA ARG A 211 26.75 11.89 -2.00
C ARG A 211 25.58 11.50 -1.10
N ILE A 212 25.72 10.34 -0.45
CA ILE A 212 24.88 9.91 0.66
C ILE A 212 25.72 9.96 1.92
N TYR A 213 25.32 10.81 2.86
CA TYR A 213 25.95 10.94 4.16
C TYR A 213 25.44 9.86 5.11
N GLN A 214 26.34 9.34 5.95
CA GLN A 214 26.02 8.35 6.96
C GLN A 214 26.54 8.74 8.36
N ALA A 215 25.73 8.47 9.38
CA ALA A 215 26.09 8.67 10.78
C ALA A 215 25.66 7.46 11.62
N ARG A 216 26.48 7.06 12.59
CA ARG A 216 26.13 6.00 13.54
C ARG A 216 25.29 6.58 14.67
N SER A 217 24.08 6.07 14.86
CA SER A 217 23.25 6.37 16.02
C SER A 217 23.47 5.32 17.12
N ARG A 218 23.35 5.75 18.39
CA ARG A 218 23.25 4.83 19.55
C ARG A 218 21.99 3.97 19.48
N VAL A 219 20.92 4.54 18.93
CA VAL A 219 19.62 3.89 18.85
C VAL A 219 19.50 3.12 17.54
N LYS A 220 19.34 1.80 17.67
CA LYS A 220 19.20 0.91 16.52
C LYS A 220 17.80 0.95 15.88
N ASN A 221 16.78 1.30 16.65
CA ASN A 221 15.40 1.30 16.22
C ASN A 221 15.01 2.66 15.60
N ALA A 222 14.59 2.64 14.34
CA ALA A 222 14.24 3.85 13.58
C ALA A 222 13.12 4.69 14.23
N LYS A 223 12.09 4.03 14.79
CA LYS A 223 10.96 4.73 15.42
C LYS A 223 11.39 5.43 16.71
N VAL A 224 12.21 4.77 17.52
CA VAL A 224 12.76 5.33 18.76
C VAL A 224 13.68 6.51 18.44
N PHE A 225 14.57 6.35 17.46
CA PHE A 225 15.44 7.45 17.01
C PHE A 225 14.64 8.67 16.56
N LEU A 226 13.57 8.47 15.78
CA LEU A 226 12.71 9.57 15.33
C LEU A 226 11.96 10.25 16.48
N GLN A 227 11.56 9.50 17.52
CA GLN A 227 10.95 10.08 18.72
C GLN A 227 11.95 10.94 19.50
N GLU A 228 13.18 10.47 19.68
CA GLU A 228 14.24 11.22 20.34
C GLU A 228 14.63 12.46 19.54
N PHE A 229 14.84 12.33 18.24
CA PHE A 229 15.10 13.45 17.34
C PHE A 229 14.03 14.55 17.48
N ARG A 230 12.74 14.17 17.48
CA ARG A 230 11.63 15.12 17.68
C ARG A 230 11.61 15.75 19.06
N LYS A 231 12.03 15.04 20.12
CA LYS A 231 12.15 15.60 21.46
C LYS A 231 13.23 16.67 21.50
N VAL A 232 14.41 16.38 20.92
CA VAL A 232 15.52 17.34 20.85
C VAL A 232 15.11 18.57 20.02
N TRP A 233 14.50 18.36 18.85
CA TRP A 233 13.99 19.46 18.01
C TRP A 233 12.99 20.35 18.73
N LYS A 234 12.07 19.78 19.52
CA LYS A 234 11.11 20.57 20.31
C LYS A 234 11.79 21.34 21.44
N ALA A 235 12.84 20.77 22.05
CA ALA A 235 13.56 21.39 23.15
C ALA A 235 14.53 22.49 22.70
N SER A 236 15.04 22.42 21.46
CA SER A 236 16.00 23.39 20.92
C SER A 236 15.36 24.74 20.54
N GLY A 237 14.02 24.83 20.49
CA GLY A 237 13.31 26.07 20.22
C GLY A 237 13.45 26.59 18.78
N TYR A 238 13.90 25.75 17.83
CA TYR A 238 14.05 26.16 16.43
C TYR A 238 12.71 26.52 15.79
N SER A 239 12.64 27.73 15.21
CA SER A 239 11.54 28.19 14.37
C SER A 239 11.69 27.64 12.96
N GLY A 240 11.18 26.44 12.71
CA GLY A 240 11.18 25.83 11.37
C GLY A 240 10.58 24.42 11.32
N SER A 241 10.49 23.88 10.11
CA SER A 241 10.15 22.46 9.90
C SER A 241 11.36 21.60 10.25
N ALA A 242 11.15 20.56 11.06
CA ALA A 242 12.20 19.62 11.39
C ALA A 242 12.69 18.90 10.11
N PRO A 243 14.00 18.63 9.95
CA PRO A 243 14.47 17.74 8.89
C PRO A 243 13.76 16.39 8.97
N ILE A 244 13.26 15.91 7.83
CA ILE A 244 12.61 14.60 7.71
C ILE A 244 13.11 13.81 6.48
N ASP A 245 14.11 14.35 5.80
CA ASP A 245 14.80 13.82 4.61
C ASP A 245 15.81 12.71 4.94
N PHE A 246 15.86 12.24 6.20
CA PHE A 246 16.77 11.20 6.66
C PHE A 246 16.05 9.88 6.97
N TRP A 247 16.83 8.80 7.03
CA TRP A 247 16.35 7.47 7.39
C TRP A 247 17.34 6.74 8.30
N CYS A 248 16.84 6.04 9.32
CA CYS A 248 17.65 5.23 10.23
C CYS A 248 17.39 3.73 10.02
N GLU A 249 18.45 2.93 9.84
CA GLU A 249 18.40 1.47 9.81
C GLU A 249 19.59 0.86 10.55
N ARG A 250 19.31 -0.09 11.45
CA ARG A 250 20.32 -0.83 12.23
C ARG A 250 21.33 0.08 12.95
N GLY A 251 20.89 1.26 13.39
CA GLY A 251 21.73 2.25 14.07
C GLY A 251 22.62 3.06 13.14
N THR A 252 22.33 3.09 11.84
CA THR A 252 22.95 4.01 10.89
C THR A 252 21.88 4.93 10.31
N VAL A 253 22.13 6.24 10.37
CA VAL A 253 21.30 7.29 9.81
C VAL A 253 21.90 7.68 8.46
N PHE A 254 21.06 7.73 7.44
CA PHE A 254 21.41 8.10 6.07
C PHE A 254 20.64 9.37 5.68
N SER A 255 21.30 10.28 4.99
CA SER A 255 20.69 11.48 4.40
C SER A 255 21.44 11.87 3.12
N PHE A 256 20.77 12.55 2.19
CA PHE A 256 21.46 13.25 1.12
C PHE A 256 22.12 14.55 1.60
N SER A 257 21.57 15.14 2.66
CA SER A 257 22.09 16.35 3.29
C SER A 257 23.19 16.00 4.31
N ALA A 258 24.20 16.85 4.43
CA ALA A 258 25.23 16.70 5.47
C ALA A 258 24.63 16.82 6.88
N PHE A 259 25.30 16.22 7.87
CA PHE A 259 24.91 16.29 9.28
C PHE A 259 25.48 17.55 9.97
N ASP A 260 25.33 18.71 9.32
CA ASP A 260 25.95 19.97 9.72
C ASP A 260 24.94 21.06 10.11
N SER A 261 23.64 20.83 9.89
CA SER A 261 22.60 21.75 10.35
C SER A 261 22.59 21.87 11.89
N PRO A 262 22.06 22.97 12.46
CA PRO A 262 22.12 23.21 13.92
C PRO A 262 21.62 22.04 14.78
N ILE A 263 20.51 21.40 14.39
CA ILE A 263 19.97 20.22 15.09
C ILE A 263 20.93 19.02 15.04
N TRP A 264 21.59 18.79 13.91
CA TRP A 264 22.56 17.72 13.80
C TRP A 264 23.78 17.99 14.67
N ARG A 265 24.27 19.24 14.73
CA ARG A 265 25.36 19.64 15.63
C ARG A 265 25.00 19.41 17.09
N GLU A 266 23.76 19.66 17.51
CA GLU A 266 23.30 19.36 18.87
C GLU A 266 23.30 17.86 19.16
N LEU A 267 22.78 17.05 18.26
CA LEU A 267 22.78 15.58 18.41
C LEU A 267 24.20 15.00 18.43
N ILE A 268 25.13 15.59 17.68
CA ILE A 268 26.55 15.24 17.70
C ILE A 268 27.17 15.63 19.04
N LYS A 269 26.92 16.86 19.54
CA LYS A 269 27.41 17.32 20.86
C LYS A 269 26.89 16.43 22.00
N ALA A 270 25.63 16.01 21.93
CA ALA A 270 25.00 15.08 22.86
C ALA A 270 25.53 13.63 22.72
N ARG A 271 26.38 13.35 21.73
CA ARG A 271 26.91 12.01 21.38
C ARG A 271 25.84 10.99 21.02
N GLU A 272 24.69 11.44 20.55
CA GLU A 272 23.59 10.57 20.09
C GLU A 272 23.86 10.01 18.69
N ILE A 273 24.55 10.80 17.86
CA ILE A 273 25.02 10.40 16.53
C ILE A 273 26.51 10.70 16.34
N HIS A 274 27.17 9.86 15.53
CA HIS A 274 28.58 10.01 15.16
C HIS A 274 28.70 9.94 13.63
N PRO A 275 28.93 11.06 12.92
CA PRO A 275 29.14 11.06 11.48
C PRO A 275 30.26 10.10 11.08
N LYS A 276 30.02 9.28 10.06
CA LYS A 276 30.98 8.32 9.50
C LYS A 276 31.56 8.77 8.16
N GLY A 277 31.10 9.88 7.61
CA GLY A 277 31.44 10.37 6.27
C GLY A 277 30.30 10.17 5.27
N PHE A 278 30.64 10.08 4.00
CA PHE A 278 29.71 9.88 2.89
C PHE A 278 30.24 8.85 1.91
N PHE A 279 29.37 8.38 1.01
CA PHE A 279 29.74 7.54 -0.12
C PHE A 279 28.97 7.98 -1.38
N PRO A 280 29.42 7.61 -2.60
CA PRO A 280 28.75 8.01 -3.83
C PRO A 280 27.31 7.49 -3.89
N ALA A 281 26.36 8.36 -4.19
CA ALA A 281 24.94 8.00 -4.31
C ALA A 281 24.71 6.93 -5.39
N ASP A 282 25.49 6.96 -6.47
CA ASP A 282 25.44 5.99 -7.56
C ASP A 282 25.73 4.56 -7.12
N SER A 283 26.49 4.36 -6.03
CA SER A 283 26.70 3.01 -5.47
C SER A 283 25.39 2.34 -5.05
N TRP A 284 24.35 3.12 -4.75
CA TRP A 284 23.00 2.63 -4.49
C TRP A 284 22.03 2.90 -5.64
N ALA A 285 22.09 4.09 -6.24
CA ALA A 285 21.20 4.50 -7.32
C ALA A 285 21.36 3.63 -8.57
N GLN A 286 22.59 3.17 -8.84
CA GLN A 286 22.91 2.35 -9.99
C GLN A 286 23.03 0.85 -9.69
N SER A 287 22.93 0.45 -8.42
CA SER A 287 23.12 -0.94 -7.98
C SER A 287 22.12 -1.91 -8.59
N GLU A 288 22.62 -3.06 -9.03
CA GLU A 288 21.78 -4.22 -9.40
C GLU A 288 21.23 -4.94 -8.16
N ASN A 289 21.86 -4.75 -6.99
CA ASN A 289 21.39 -5.32 -5.74
C ASN A 289 20.07 -4.68 -5.31
N HIS A 290 19.03 -5.49 -5.19
CA HIS A 290 17.70 -5.05 -4.78
C HIS A 290 17.68 -4.36 -3.41
N ALA A 291 18.52 -4.79 -2.47
CA ALA A 291 18.57 -4.20 -1.14
C ALA A 291 19.06 -2.74 -1.20
N ASP A 292 20.14 -2.48 -1.93
CA ASP A 292 20.73 -1.13 -2.03
C ASP A 292 19.82 -0.19 -2.81
N ARG A 293 19.22 -0.66 -3.92
CA ARG A 293 18.22 0.10 -4.66
C ARG A 293 16.99 0.42 -3.80
N ASN A 294 16.54 -0.51 -2.96
CA ASN A 294 15.44 -0.25 -2.02
C ASN A 294 15.83 0.78 -0.95
N ARG A 295 17.09 0.79 -0.47
CA ARG A 295 17.60 1.83 0.43
C ARG A 295 17.62 3.20 -0.25
N PHE A 296 18.05 3.25 -1.51
CA PHE A 296 18.00 4.47 -2.31
C PHE A 296 16.57 5.02 -2.45
N ILE A 297 15.62 4.17 -2.83
CA ILE A 297 14.20 4.55 -2.95
C ILE A 297 13.64 5.04 -1.60
N LYS A 298 14.03 4.43 -0.47
CA LYS A 298 13.63 4.94 0.86
C LYS A 298 14.13 6.37 1.09
N LEU A 299 15.36 6.67 0.67
CA LEU A 299 15.92 7.99 0.81
C LEU A 299 15.20 9.01 -0.11
N LEU A 300 14.96 8.66 -1.38
CA LEU A 300 14.14 9.49 -2.29
C LEU A 300 12.75 9.78 -1.73
N ASN A 301 12.10 8.79 -1.10
CA ASN A 301 10.80 8.98 -0.45
C ASN A 301 10.88 9.97 0.72
N ARG A 302 11.95 9.92 1.53
CA ARG A 302 12.15 10.86 2.63
C ARG A 302 12.40 12.27 2.12
N SER A 303 13.18 12.41 1.06
CA SER A 303 13.41 13.70 0.42
C SER A 303 12.15 14.26 -0.24
N LEU A 304 11.31 13.42 -0.84
CA LEU A 304 9.99 13.83 -1.33
C LEU A 304 9.06 14.26 -0.18
N ASP A 305 9.02 13.51 0.92
CA ASP A 305 8.24 13.90 2.11
C ASP A 305 8.67 15.28 2.60
N HIS A 306 9.99 15.55 2.66
CA HIS A 306 10.54 16.84 3.04
C HIS A 306 10.19 17.96 2.05
N LEU A 307 10.30 17.69 0.73
CA LEU A 307 9.92 18.62 -0.33
C LEU A 307 8.42 18.96 -0.28
N CYS A 308 7.57 17.97 0.03
CA CYS A 308 6.14 18.17 0.22
C CYS A 308 5.83 19.01 1.47
N GLU A 309 6.59 18.84 2.56
CA GLU A 309 6.44 19.67 3.76
C GLU A 309 6.88 21.12 3.51
N ASN A 310 7.91 21.32 2.68
CA ASN A 310 8.47 22.61 2.29
C ASN A 310 8.07 23.03 0.87
N ASN A 311 6.81 22.77 0.50
CA ASN A 311 6.33 22.94 -0.87
C ASN A 311 6.17 24.40 -1.32
N GLY A 312 6.36 25.38 -0.42
CA GLY A 312 6.28 26.81 -0.74
C GLY A 312 4.86 27.37 -0.88
N THR A 313 3.82 26.52 -0.77
CA THR A 313 2.42 26.95 -0.74
C THR A 313 1.96 27.26 0.69
N GLN A 314 0.81 27.92 0.80
CA GLN A 314 0.20 28.24 2.10
C GLN A 314 -0.33 27.03 2.89
N PHE A 315 -0.41 25.85 2.25
CA PHE A 315 -0.95 24.65 2.86
C PHE A 315 0.08 23.53 2.91
N ARG A 316 0.12 22.84 4.04
CA ARG A 316 1.02 21.70 4.24
C ARG A 316 0.52 20.50 3.43
N ILE A 317 1.43 19.86 2.71
CA ILE A 317 1.19 18.54 2.11
C ILE A 317 1.67 17.48 3.09
N THR A 318 0.84 16.49 3.36
CA THR A 318 1.13 15.40 4.30
C THR A 318 0.94 14.04 3.65
N ARG A 319 1.65 13.04 4.19
CA ARG A 319 1.60 11.65 3.75
C ARG A 319 0.51 10.90 4.52
N SER A 320 -0.46 10.31 3.81
CA SER A 320 -1.37 9.32 4.37
C SER A 320 -0.85 7.91 4.11
N SER A 321 -0.42 7.21 5.17
CA SER A 321 0.02 5.81 5.06
C SER A 321 -1.14 4.85 4.74
N GLU A 322 -2.36 5.15 5.20
CA GLU A 322 -3.55 4.33 4.95
C GLU A 322 -4.02 4.38 3.49
N MET A 323 -3.94 5.57 2.87
CA MET A 323 -4.38 5.78 1.49
C MET A 323 -3.25 5.69 0.45
N ASP A 324 -2.02 5.54 0.92
CA ASP A 324 -0.80 5.51 0.11
C ASP A 324 -0.66 6.73 -0.82
N CYS A 325 -0.96 7.93 -0.31
CA CYS A 325 -0.86 9.19 -1.07
C CYS A 325 -0.24 10.33 -0.27
N HIS A 326 0.08 11.42 -0.97
CA HIS A 326 0.33 12.75 -0.43
C HIS A 326 -0.86 13.65 -0.72
N LEU A 327 -1.30 14.44 0.26
CA LEU A 327 -2.49 15.27 0.15
C LEU A 327 -2.32 16.62 0.86
N PHE A 328 -3.04 17.64 0.42
CA PHE A 328 -3.10 18.92 1.12
C PHE A 328 -3.91 18.80 2.42
N ALA A 329 -3.24 18.97 3.56
CA ALA A 329 -3.90 18.96 4.85
C ALA A 329 -4.69 20.26 5.06
N ARG A 330 -5.86 20.14 5.72
CA ARG A 330 -6.61 21.27 6.21
C ARG A 330 -5.75 22.10 7.16
N LYS A 331 -5.78 23.43 6.98
CA LYS A 331 -5.35 24.39 7.99
C LYS A 331 -6.52 24.65 8.95
N ASN A 332 -6.26 24.66 10.25
CA ASN A 332 -7.29 24.97 11.25
C ASN A 332 -8.03 26.26 10.85
N ASP A 333 -9.35 26.26 11.08
CA ASP A 333 -10.27 27.38 10.81
C ASP A 333 -10.74 27.56 9.35
N LEU A 334 -10.31 26.72 8.40
CA LEU A 334 -10.77 26.79 7.01
C LEU A 334 -11.63 25.59 6.59
N LEU A 335 -12.78 25.87 5.97
CA LEU A 335 -13.65 24.87 5.34
C LEU A 335 -13.23 24.52 3.92
N GLU A 336 -12.53 25.42 3.23
CA GLU A 336 -11.90 25.14 1.94
C GLU A 336 -10.56 25.85 1.82
N GLY A 337 -9.65 25.26 1.05
CA GLY A 337 -8.34 25.84 0.75
C GLY A 337 -8.14 25.91 -0.75
N LYS A 338 -7.68 27.05 -1.25
CA LYS A 338 -7.36 27.27 -2.66
C LYS A 338 -5.90 27.62 -2.84
N VAL A 339 -5.21 26.98 -3.78
CA VAL A 339 -3.84 27.32 -4.15
C VAL A 339 -3.86 27.91 -5.54
N SER A 340 -3.32 29.12 -5.68
CA SER A 340 -3.04 29.71 -6.98
C SER A 340 -1.68 29.23 -7.44
N THR A 341 -1.64 28.65 -8.63
CA THR A 341 -0.41 28.17 -9.25
C THR A 341 -0.22 28.87 -10.58
N LEU A 342 1.04 29.16 -10.95
CA LEU A 342 1.39 29.58 -12.31
C LEU A 342 1.35 28.35 -13.22
N ALA A 343 0.15 27.83 -13.48
CA ALA A 343 -0.05 26.70 -14.37
C ALA A 343 -0.33 27.21 -15.79
N ILE A 344 0.63 26.99 -16.67
CA ILE A 344 0.63 26.97 -18.14
C ILE A 344 0.04 28.19 -18.90
N ARG A 345 -1.04 28.86 -18.45
CA ARG A 345 -1.54 30.15 -18.99
C ARG A 345 -2.60 30.86 -18.13
N SER A 346 -3.00 30.33 -16.96
CA SER A 346 -4.04 30.94 -16.12
C SER A 346 -3.73 30.86 -14.63
N GLN A 347 -3.90 31.99 -13.92
CA GLN A 347 -3.76 32.13 -12.47
C GLN A 347 -5.01 31.67 -11.69
N ALA A 348 -5.83 30.79 -12.27
CA ALA A 348 -7.06 30.35 -11.60
C ALA A 348 -6.74 29.58 -10.30
N PRO A 349 -7.30 30.02 -9.15
CA PRO A 349 -7.09 29.34 -7.88
C PRO A 349 -7.76 27.96 -7.89
N ARG A 350 -7.00 26.90 -7.61
CA ARG A 350 -7.52 25.53 -7.51
C ARG A 350 -7.87 25.17 -6.08
N THR A 351 -9.08 24.66 -5.84
CA THR A 351 -9.47 24.14 -4.54
C THR A 351 -8.72 22.83 -4.24
N VAL A 352 -7.85 22.86 -3.23
CA VAL A 352 -6.99 21.73 -2.84
C VAL A 352 -7.55 20.90 -1.69
N PHE A 353 -8.41 21.49 -0.85
CA PHE A 353 -9.23 20.75 0.10
C PHE A 353 -10.58 21.42 0.33
N LYS A 354 -11.60 20.65 0.69
CA LYS A 354 -12.96 21.14 0.98
C LYS A 354 -13.69 20.24 1.98
N ALA A 355 -14.39 20.86 2.94
CA ALA A 355 -15.30 20.19 3.86
C ALA A 355 -16.56 19.72 3.13
N ILE A 356 -16.98 18.48 3.40
CA ILE A 356 -18.26 17.94 2.95
C ILE A 356 -19.20 17.91 4.15
N PRO A 357 -20.27 18.73 4.16
CA PRO A 357 -21.19 18.80 5.29
C PRO A 357 -21.99 17.51 5.44
N ASP A 358 -22.35 17.18 6.68
CA ASP A 358 -23.20 16.05 6.99
C ASP A 358 -24.67 16.42 6.85
N LYS A 359 -25.24 16.05 5.69
CA LYS A 359 -26.66 16.27 5.39
C LYS A 359 -27.61 15.44 6.26
N THR A 360 -27.09 14.50 7.05
CA THR A 360 -27.90 13.64 7.93
C THR A 360 -27.90 14.10 9.39
N SER A 361 -27.12 15.13 9.73
CA SER A 361 -27.02 15.69 11.07
C SER A 361 -27.90 16.94 11.19
N ASP A 362 -28.54 17.12 12.34
CA ASP A 362 -29.33 18.32 12.66
C ASP A 362 -28.43 19.55 12.92
N ASN A 363 -27.15 19.34 13.21
CA ASN A 363 -26.18 20.42 13.32
C ASN A 363 -25.72 20.89 11.91
N PRO A 364 -25.97 22.16 11.52
CA PRO A 364 -25.60 22.70 10.21
C PRO A 364 -24.08 22.78 9.97
N ASP A 365 -23.29 22.82 11.04
CA ASP A 365 -21.82 22.87 10.98
C ASP A 365 -21.18 21.47 11.05
N ALA A 366 -21.98 20.40 11.10
CA ALA A 366 -21.46 19.04 11.12
C ALA A 366 -20.76 18.70 9.81
N ILE A 367 -19.51 18.25 9.91
CA ILE A 367 -18.70 17.85 8.76
C ILE A 367 -18.66 16.33 8.69
N GLN A 368 -19.12 15.78 7.57
CA GLN A 368 -19.14 14.34 7.34
C GLN A 368 -17.73 13.81 7.05
N HIS A 369 -17.03 14.47 6.14
CA HIS A 369 -15.67 14.16 5.73
C HIS A 369 -15.07 15.31 4.93
N TRP A 370 -13.79 15.20 4.60
CA TRP A 370 -13.05 16.18 3.82
C TRP A 370 -12.65 15.59 2.47
N LYS A 371 -12.65 16.40 1.42
CA LYS A 371 -12.14 16.07 0.08
C LYS A 371 -10.81 16.78 -0.13
N HIS A 372 -9.82 16.10 -0.70
CA HIS A 372 -8.47 16.63 -0.94
C HIS A 372 -7.97 16.27 -2.33
N VAL A 373 -7.29 17.23 -2.97
CA VAL A 373 -6.40 16.96 -4.10
C VAL A 373 -5.17 16.24 -3.55
N ALA A 374 -4.86 15.10 -4.14
CA ALA A 374 -3.77 14.23 -3.72
C ALA A 374 -3.00 13.69 -4.94
N PHE A 375 -1.86 13.09 -4.67
CA PHE A 375 -1.17 12.25 -5.65
C PHE A 375 -0.61 11.00 -4.97
N ARG A 376 -0.46 9.96 -5.76
CA ARG A 376 0.39 8.81 -5.45
C ARG A 376 1.64 8.90 -6.30
N HIS A 377 2.72 8.31 -5.83
CA HIS A 377 3.97 8.31 -6.57
C HIS A 377 4.70 6.97 -6.46
N ARG A 378 5.58 6.74 -7.43
CA ARG A 378 6.61 5.69 -7.37
C ARG A 378 7.87 6.19 -8.03
N PHE A 379 9.03 5.76 -7.54
CA PHE A 379 10.30 6.04 -8.20
C PHE A 379 10.68 4.87 -9.11
N VAL A 380 10.98 5.19 -10.37
CA VAL A 380 11.40 4.25 -11.40
C VAL A 380 12.72 4.71 -12.00
N ARG A 381 13.57 3.76 -12.40
CA ARG A 381 14.84 4.04 -13.08
C ARG A 381 14.75 3.57 -14.53
N PHE A 382 15.02 4.48 -15.47
CA PHE A 382 15.15 4.19 -16.90
C PHE A 382 16.59 4.44 -17.31
N GLY A 383 17.31 3.39 -17.72
CA GLY A 383 18.76 3.47 -17.91
C GLY A 383 19.46 3.92 -16.63
N GLN A 384 20.16 5.05 -16.70
CA GLN A 384 20.84 5.67 -15.56
C GLN A 384 19.99 6.76 -14.86
N SER A 385 18.85 7.13 -15.42
CA SER A 385 18.04 8.28 -14.97
C SER A 385 16.88 7.85 -14.09
N TRP A 386 16.71 8.52 -12.96
CA TRP A 386 15.60 8.31 -12.04
C TRP A 386 14.44 9.24 -12.33
N HIS A 387 13.23 8.71 -12.26
CA HIS A 387 11.99 9.43 -12.49
C HIS A 387 10.99 9.11 -11.38
N MET A 388 10.17 10.09 -11.03
CA MET A 388 8.99 9.92 -10.19
C MET A 388 7.77 9.83 -11.10
N VAL A 389 7.10 8.68 -11.10
CA VAL A 389 5.78 8.53 -11.72
C VAL A 389 4.76 9.15 -10.79
N LEU A 390 4.04 10.17 -11.25
CA LEU A 390 2.97 10.81 -10.48
C LEU A 390 1.60 10.31 -10.97
N THR A 391 0.75 9.87 -10.05
CA THR A 391 -0.63 9.48 -10.33
C THR A 391 -1.57 10.39 -9.56
N PRO A 392 -2.34 11.27 -10.23
CA PRO A 392 -3.36 12.06 -9.57
C PRO A 392 -4.32 11.21 -8.75
N PHE A 393 -4.76 11.73 -7.62
CA PHE A 393 -5.62 10.99 -6.70
C PHE A 393 -6.58 11.92 -5.96
N TRP A 394 -7.76 11.40 -5.64
CA TRP A 394 -8.70 12.05 -4.72
C TRP A 394 -8.69 11.35 -3.38
N ALA A 395 -8.23 12.06 -2.35
CA ALA A 395 -8.23 11.58 -0.98
C ALA A 395 -9.40 12.18 -0.21
N PHE A 396 -10.03 11.37 0.63
CA PHE A 396 -11.14 11.72 1.49
C PHE A 396 -10.79 11.32 2.92
N THR A 397 -10.73 12.30 3.81
CA THR A 397 -10.32 12.08 5.20
C THR A 397 -11.45 12.37 6.18
N SER A 398 -11.42 11.71 7.34
CA SER A 398 -12.36 12.03 8.43
C SER A 398 -11.87 13.22 9.27
N ASP A 399 -10.56 13.42 9.35
CA ASP A 399 -9.92 14.42 10.19
C ASP A 399 -9.51 15.70 9.44
N GLY A 400 -9.58 15.70 8.11
CA GLY A 400 -9.08 16.79 7.27
C GLY A 400 -7.56 16.77 7.11
N ILE A 401 -6.86 15.76 7.62
CA ILE A 401 -5.39 15.75 7.67
C ILE A 401 -4.81 14.52 6.99
N PHE A 402 -5.10 13.30 7.45
CA PHE A 402 -4.50 12.09 6.84
C PHE A 402 -5.27 10.80 7.05
N LYS A 403 -6.21 10.72 8.01
CA LYS A 403 -6.94 9.48 8.32
C LYS A 403 -7.99 9.21 7.27
N ALA A 404 -7.99 8.01 6.71
CA ALA A 404 -8.93 7.66 5.65
C ALA A 404 -10.37 7.73 6.16
N SER A 405 -11.23 8.36 5.36
CA SER A 405 -12.66 8.40 5.64
C SER A 405 -13.32 7.07 5.27
N ARG A 406 -14.43 6.69 5.95
CA ARG A 406 -15.21 5.49 5.55
C ARG A 406 -15.74 5.58 4.11
N TRP A 407 -15.84 6.79 3.56
CA TRP A 407 -16.27 7.05 2.18
C TRP A 407 -15.13 7.05 1.16
N GLN A 408 -13.86 6.87 1.57
CA GLN A 408 -12.68 6.96 0.68
C GLN A 408 -12.84 6.15 -0.61
N LYS A 409 -13.18 4.85 -0.50
CA LYS A 409 -13.28 3.97 -1.69
C LYS A 409 -14.39 4.43 -2.64
N LYS A 410 -15.59 4.69 -2.11
CA LYS A 410 -16.77 5.05 -2.91
C LYS A 410 -16.61 6.44 -3.54
N SER A 411 -16.21 7.44 -2.77
CA SER A 411 -16.10 8.82 -3.24
C SER A 411 -14.92 9.01 -4.20
N SER A 412 -13.78 8.36 -3.97
CA SER A 412 -12.63 8.40 -4.89
C SER A 412 -12.97 7.76 -6.24
N PHE A 413 -13.62 6.58 -6.23
CA PHE A 413 -14.08 5.94 -7.45
C PHE A 413 -15.09 6.80 -8.23
N ASN A 414 -16.04 7.43 -7.53
CA ASN A 414 -17.01 8.32 -8.17
C ASN A 414 -16.37 9.58 -8.76
N MET A 415 -15.27 10.07 -8.19
CA MET A 415 -14.52 11.21 -8.73
C MET A 415 -13.68 10.84 -9.96
N GLN A 416 -13.21 9.59 -10.05
CA GLN A 416 -12.43 9.12 -11.20
C GLN A 416 -13.31 8.85 -12.43
N LYS A 417 -14.57 8.42 -12.25
CA LYS A 417 -15.50 8.11 -13.34
C LYS A 417 -15.63 9.21 -14.42
N PRO A 418 -15.76 10.50 -14.06
CA PRO A 418 -15.87 11.57 -15.06
C PRO A 418 -14.52 12.15 -15.51
N GLU A 419 -13.36 11.69 -15.01
CA GLU A 419 -12.07 12.30 -15.36
C GLU A 419 -11.60 11.89 -16.76
N LYS A 420 -11.61 12.85 -17.69
CA LYS A 420 -11.03 12.72 -19.03
C LYS A 420 -9.53 13.04 -19.04
N ASN A 421 -8.84 12.70 -20.14
CA ASN A 421 -7.39 12.91 -20.31
C ASN A 421 -6.95 14.35 -20.01
N ARG A 422 -7.73 15.36 -20.44
CA ARG A 422 -7.44 16.79 -20.18
C ARG A 422 -7.53 17.17 -18.70
N ALA A 423 -8.50 16.63 -17.97
CA ALA A 423 -8.61 16.83 -16.53
C ALA A 423 -7.39 16.22 -15.80
N VAL A 424 -6.98 15.01 -16.22
CA VAL A 424 -5.77 14.34 -15.70
C VAL A 424 -4.51 15.16 -16.01
N LEU A 425 -4.39 15.71 -17.22
CA LEU A 425 -3.30 16.63 -17.58
C LEU A 425 -3.29 17.86 -16.67
N GLY A 426 -4.44 18.49 -16.44
CA GLY A 426 -4.56 19.61 -15.50
C GLY A 426 -4.15 19.25 -14.08
N HIS A 427 -4.38 18.01 -13.62
CA HIS A 427 -3.87 17.50 -12.35
C HIS A 427 -2.35 17.35 -12.33
N VAL A 428 -1.77 16.78 -13.39
CA VAL A 428 -0.31 16.61 -13.52
C VAL A 428 0.39 17.97 -13.58
N ALA A 429 -0.11 18.90 -14.39
CA ALA A 429 0.43 20.26 -14.51
C ALA A 429 0.37 21.03 -13.18
N PHE A 430 -0.74 20.90 -12.44
CA PHE A 430 -0.85 21.47 -11.10
C PHE A 430 0.22 20.89 -10.15
N TRP A 431 0.39 19.57 -10.10
CA TRP A 431 1.44 18.98 -9.26
C TRP A 431 2.84 19.37 -9.72
N ALA A 432 3.06 19.54 -11.02
CA ALA A 432 4.32 20.06 -11.54
C ALA A 432 4.62 21.47 -11.00
N SER A 433 3.63 22.36 -10.98
CA SER A 433 3.80 23.71 -10.43
C SER A 433 4.10 23.75 -8.92
N VAL A 434 3.65 22.73 -8.18
CA VAL A 434 3.84 22.63 -6.72
C VAL A 434 5.18 21.97 -6.39
N LEU A 435 5.50 20.85 -7.05
CA LEU A 435 6.62 19.98 -6.70
C LEU A 435 7.90 20.31 -7.46
N CYS A 436 7.80 20.83 -8.68
CA CYS A 436 8.99 21.07 -9.48
C CYS A 436 9.74 22.31 -9.00
N ARG A 437 11.06 22.25 -9.11
CA ARG A 437 11.95 23.38 -8.88
C ARG A 437 12.83 23.54 -10.12
N ASP A 438 12.89 24.76 -10.63
CA ASP A 438 13.83 25.13 -11.68
C ASP A 438 15.23 25.31 -11.05
N ASP A 439 16.29 25.27 -11.87
CA ASP A 439 17.65 25.48 -11.37
C ASP A 439 17.78 26.87 -10.76
N ASP A 440 18.09 26.92 -9.48
CA ASP A 440 18.49 28.16 -8.84
C ASP A 440 19.95 28.40 -9.19
N LEU A 441 20.18 29.21 -10.22
CA LEU A 441 21.52 29.58 -10.72
C LEU A 441 22.46 30.14 -9.63
N LEU A 442 21.93 30.52 -8.48
CA LEU A 442 22.66 31.11 -7.36
C LEU A 442 22.98 30.11 -6.23
N ASN A 443 22.34 28.94 -6.20
CA ASN A 443 22.55 27.92 -5.15
C ASN A 443 23.27 26.70 -5.73
N GLY A 444 24.60 26.70 -5.60
CA GLY A 444 25.51 25.71 -6.20
C GLY A 444 25.49 24.29 -5.60
N GLU A 445 24.62 23.98 -4.63
CA GLU A 445 24.40 22.60 -4.20
C GLU A 445 23.11 22.06 -4.85
N LEU A 446 23.28 21.18 -5.84
CA LEU A 446 22.22 20.40 -6.48
C LEU A 446 21.59 19.45 -5.46
N GLY A 447 20.70 19.98 -4.63
CA GLY A 447 19.87 19.21 -3.69
C GLY A 447 18.92 18.26 -4.41
N PHE A 448 18.22 17.42 -3.64
CA PHE A 448 17.13 16.62 -4.21
C PHE A 448 16.07 17.54 -4.81
N CYS A 449 15.77 17.37 -6.10
CA CYS A 449 14.72 18.13 -6.77
C CYS A 449 13.99 17.30 -7.82
N ILE A 450 12.76 17.72 -8.10
CA ILE A 450 11.88 17.12 -9.10
C ILE A 450 11.80 18.12 -10.26
N ARG A 451 11.99 17.64 -11.48
CA ARG A 451 11.94 18.47 -12.69
C ARG A 451 10.60 18.34 -13.38
N ARG A 452 10.26 19.35 -14.19
CA ARG A 452 9.07 19.30 -15.03
C ARG A 452 9.14 18.07 -15.95
N PRO A 453 8.00 17.38 -16.16
CA PRO A 453 7.96 16.21 -17.01
C PRO A 453 8.23 16.61 -18.47
N PRO A 454 8.96 15.78 -19.25
CA PRO A 454 9.15 16.03 -20.67
C PRO A 454 7.83 15.86 -21.43
N THR A 455 7.72 16.57 -22.55
CA THR A 455 6.71 16.32 -23.58
C THR A 455 7.27 15.33 -24.61
N LEU A 456 6.37 14.51 -25.17
CA LEU A 456 6.69 13.52 -26.19
C LEU A 456 5.83 13.80 -27.42
N LYS A 457 6.42 13.73 -28.61
CA LYS A 457 5.65 13.76 -29.85
C LYS A 457 5.28 12.32 -30.22
N VAL A 458 3.99 12.05 -30.37
CA VAL A 458 3.47 10.72 -30.67
C VAL A 458 2.70 10.77 -32.00
N THR A 459 2.89 9.74 -32.82
CA THR A 459 2.20 9.56 -34.10
C THR A 459 1.84 8.08 -34.27
N PRO A 460 0.62 7.74 -34.72
CA PRO A 460 -0.48 8.64 -35.08
C PRO A 460 -1.18 9.27 -33.84
N SER A 461 -1.72 10.48 -34.00
CA SER A 461 -2.46 11.22 -32.97
C SER A 461 -3.94 10.83 -32.87
N VAL A 462 -4.57 11.18 -31.75
CA VAL A 462 -6.02 11.00 -31.54
C VAL A 462 -6.68 12.37 -31.36
N TYR A 463 -7.58 12.74 -32.28
CA TYR A 463 -8.21 14.06 -32.23
C TYR A 463 -9.48 13.98 -31.39
N ASP A 464 -9.47 14.60 -30.20
CA ASP A 464 -10.62 14.64 -29.29
C ASP A 464 -11.93 15.05 -30.01
N GLN A 465 -11.83 15.98 -30.98
CA GLN A 465 -12.97 16.51 -31.76
C GLN A 465 -13.75 15.43 -32.52
N ASP A 466 -13.07 14.39 -33.01
CA ASP A 466 -13.73 13.28 -33.72
C ASP A 466 -14.61 12.45 -32.78
N TRP A 467 -14.30 12.48 -31.48
CA TRP A 467 -15.05 11.76 -30.44
C TRP A 467 -16.17 12.61 -29.84
N VAL A 468 -16.14 13.94 -30.00
CA VAL A 468 -17.19 14.86 -29.50
C VAL A 468 -18.55 14.57 -30.15
N GLY A 469 -18.57 14.14 -31.41
CA GLY A 469 -19.81 13.79 -32.13
C GLY A 469 -20.51 12.54 -31.59
N VAL A 470 -19.76 11.62 -30.98
CA VAL A 470 -20.25 10.34 -30.42
C VAL A 470 -20.50 10.44 -28.91
N ALA A 471 -20.01 11.50 -28.27
CA ALA A 471 -20.14 11.71 -26.83
C ALA A 471 -21.55 12.19 -26.43
N ASP A 472 -22.00 11.85 -25.22
CA ASP A 472 -23.32 12.24 -24.71
C ASP A 472 -23.41 13.77 -24.51
N ASP A 473 -24.62 14.32 -24.44
CA ASP A 473 -24.84 15.78 -24.38
C ASP A 473 -24.16 16.45 -23.16
N ARG A 474 -23.96 15.70 -22.08
CA ARG A 474 -23.17 16.13 -20.93
C ARG A 474 -21.69 16.32 -21.28
N ASP A 475 -21.15 15.42 -22.09
CA ASP A 475 -19.76 15.47 -22.52
C ASP A 475 -19.51 16.65 -23.47
N LYS A 476 -20.46 16.94 -24.37
CA LYS A 476 -20.40 18.07 -25.30
C LYS A 476 -20.35 19.43 -24.58
N GLN A 477 -21.09 19.59 -23.48
CA GLN A 477 -21.08 20.82 -22.66
C GLN A 477 -19.75 21.03 -21.91
N GLU A 478 -19.10 19.96 -21.45
CA GLU A 478 -17.78 20.04 -20.80
C GLU A 478 -16.67 20.35 -21.83
N PHE A 479 -16.70 19.75 -23.02
CA PHE A 479 -15.73 20.06 -24.09
C PHE A 479 -15.76 21.54 -24.51
N ALA A 480 -16.95 22.14 -24.61
CA ALA A 480 -17.13 23.56 -24.95
C ALA A 480 -16.68 24.53 -23.84
N ALA A 481 -16.75 24.12 -22.56
CA ALA A 481 -16.26 24.92 -21.44
C ALA A 481 -14.72 24.86 -21.30
N GLU A 482 -14.09 23.80 -21.80
CA GLU A 482 -12.65 23.54 -21.67
C GLU A 482 -11.79 24.10 -22.82
N GLU A 483 -12.36 24.40 -24.00
CA GLU A 483 -11.64 25.09 -25.10
C GLU A 483 -11.16 26.51 -24.71
N GLY A 484 -11.83 27.16 -23.75
CA GLY A 484 -11.44 28.49 -23.26
C GLY A 484 -10.27 28.51 -22.27
N ILE A 485 -9.74 27.35 -21.84
CA ILE A 485 -8.69 27.25 -20.82
C ILE A 485 -7.28 27.14 -21.43
N LEU A 486 -7.18 26.86 -22.73
CA LEU A 486 -5.90 26.53 -23.39
C LEU A 486 -5.53 27.39 -24.62
N LEU A 487 -6.33 28.39 -25.01
CA LEU A 487 -5.87 29.44 -25.93
C LEU A 487 -5.07 30.52 -25.18
#